data_AF-U4KLB5-F1
#
_entry.id   AF-U4KLB5-F1
#
_cell.length_a   1.000
_cell.length_b   1.000
_cell.length_c   1.000
_cell.angle_alpha   90.00
_cell.angle_beta   90.00
_cell.angle_gamma   90.00
#
_symmetry.space_group_name_H-M   'P 1'
#
loop_
_entity.id
_entity.type
_entity.pdbx_description
1 polymer ?
#
loop_
_entity_poly.entity_id
_entity_poly.type
_entity_poly.pdbx_seq_one_letter_code
_entity_poly.pdbx_strand_id
1 'polypeptide(L)'
;MEEFLREWGSLLLSSLIFIWTILSFFILYKQNKKIAYLSNKLEKNKHISNTQFDIEIAIYKEISSQLFKTYLDVYALYPQGIYNEDNDIDKRINNRKELYRKAANSFGVYQDLIRSYEPFINEKIFIQFTDIANEMKDQIVMYPDYRIREDAESFMRDSGHKLIYSFKKTKEISKKRDDLMKSIRKHLEDLKSKTI
;
A
#
# COMPACT_ATOMS: atom_id res chain seq x y z
N MET A 1 -1.59 -81.50 -29.29
CA MET A 1 -0.51 -80.49 -29.40
C MET A 1 -1.08 -79.07 -29.45
N GLU A 2 -2.17 -78.83 -30.19
CA GLU A 2 -2.86 -77.53 -30.24
C GLU A 2 -3.50 -77.08 -28.91
N GLU A 3 -4.16 -77.98 -28.18
CA GLU A 3 -4.77 -77.66 -26.86
C GLU A 3 -3.74 -77.21 -25.83
N PHE A 4 -2.58 -77.86 -25.80
CA PHE A 4 -1.47 -77.51 -24.92
C PHE A 4 -0.90 -76.11 -25.24
N LEU A 5 -0.70 -75.79 -26.53
CA LEU A 5 -0.24 -74.47 -26.95
C LEU A 5 -1.27 -73.37 -26.62
N ARG A 6 -2.56 -73.70 -26.64
CA ARG A 6 -3.66 -72.77 -26.33
C ARG A 6 -3.77 -72.48 -24.84
N GLU A 7 -3.61 -73.49 -23.97
CA GLU A 7 -3.58 -73.30 -22.51
C GLU A 7 -2.36 -72.49 -22.07
N TRP A 8 -1.15 -72.85 -22.51
CA TRP A 8 0.07 -72.12 -22.20
C TRP A 8 0.08 -70.69 -22.78
N GLY A 9 -0.48 -70.50 -23.98
CA GLY A 9 -0.69 -69.17 -24.56
C GLY A 9 -1.62 -68.30 -23.70
N SER A 10 -2.69 -68.87 -23.15
CA SER A 10 -3.61 -68.14 -22.28
C SER A 10 -3.00 -67.78 -20.92
N LEU A 11 -2.18 -68.68 -20.35
CA LEU A 11 -1.45 -68.45 -19.10
C LEU A 11 -0.38 -67.37 -19.24
N LEU A 12 0.35 -67.36 -20.36
CA LEU A 12 1.32 -66.30 -20.65
C LEU A 12 0.65 -64.94 -20.86
N LEU A 13 -0.48 -64.91 -21.57
CA LEU A 13 -1.25 -63.69 -21.78
C LEU A 13 -1.82 -63.15 -20.46
N SER A 14 -2.36 -64.01 -19.59
CA SER A 14 -2.88 -63.60 -18.29
C SER A 14 -1.76 -63.09 -17.37
N SER A 15 -0.59 -63.73 -17.42
CA SER A 15 0.60 -63.30 -16.67
C SER A 15 1.10 -61.92 -17.13
N LEU A 16 1.12 -61.67 -18.45
CA LEU A 16 1.46 -60.36 -19.00
C LEU A 16 0.48 -59.27 -18.59
N ILE A 17 -0.83 -59.56 -18.62
CA ILE A 17 -1.88 -58.65 -18.16
C ILE A 17 -1.68 -58.35 -16.67
N PHE A 18 -1.40 -59.35 -15.86
CA PHE A 18 -1.18 -59.20 -14.42
C PHE A 18 0.08 -58.36 -14.09
N ILE A 19 1.18 -58.57 -14.82
CA ILE A 19 2.38 -57.75 -14.69
C ILE A 19 2.07 -56.30 -15.09
N TRP A 20 1.31 -56.09 -16.16
CA TRP A 20 0.91 -54.77 -16.62
C TRP A 20 -0.01 -54.04 -15.63
N THR A 21 -0.96 -54.74 -14.99
CA THR A 21 -1.81 -54.13 -13.96
C THR A 21 -1.04 -53.74 -12.70
N ILE A 22 -0.06 -54.55 -12.28
CA ILE A 22 0.83 -54.18 -11.18
C ILE A 22 1.66 -52.95 -11.56
N LEU A 23 2.25 -52.94 -12.76
CA LEU A 23 3.08 -51.83 -13.22
C LEU A 23 2.25 -50.52 -13.32
N SER A 24 1.05 -50.61 -13.87
CA SER A 24 0.14 -49.47 -14.00
C SER A 24 -0.30 -48.95 -12.63
N PHE A 25 -0.58 -49.85 -11.67
CA PHE A 25 -0.90 -49.48 -10.30
C PHE A 25 0.25 -48.70 -9.64
N PHE A 26 1.50 -49.16 -9.78
CA PHE A 26 2.67 -48.44 -9.25
C PHE A 26 2.87 -47.07 -9.90
N ILE A 27 2.64 -46.96 -11.21
CA ILE A 27 2.70 -45.67 -11.93
C ILE A 27 1.62 -44.73 -11.43
N LEU A 28 0.37 -45.19 -11.35
CA LEU A 28 -0.77 -44.44 -10.82
C LEU A 28 -0.54 -43.98 -9.39
N TYR A 29 -0.01 -44.86 -8.53
CA TYR A 29 0.32 -44.51 -7.15
C TYR A 29 1.37 -43.38 -7.07
N LYS A 30 2.45 -43.48 -7.86
CA LYS A 30 3.47 -42.41 -7.93
C LYS A 30 2.89 -41.10 -8.47
N GLN A 31 2.06 -41.15 -9.50
CA GLN A 31 1.40 -39.97 -10.06
C GLN A 31 0.45 -39.32 -9.04
N ASN A 32 -0.41 -40.10 -8.39
CA ASN A 32 -1.33 -39.60 -7.36
C ASN A 32 -0.58 -38.98 -6.19
N LYS A 33 0.53 -39.58 -5.74
CA LYS A 33 1.37 -39.00 -4.69
C LYS A 33 1.98 -37.66 -5.11
N LYS A 34 2.44 -37.56 -6.36
CA LYS A 34 2.98 -36.30 -6.91
C LYS A 34 1.90 -35.23 -7.05
N ILE A 35 0.71 -35.59 -7.50
CA ILE A 35 -0.46 -34.70 -7.58
C ILE A 35 -0.80 -34.19 -6.18
N ALA A 36 -0.97 -35.08 -5.19
CA ALA A 36 -1.29 -34.70 -3.82
C ALA A 36 -0.24 -33.74 -3.21
N TYR A 37 1.05 -34.02 -3.44
CA TYR A 37 2.12 -33.13 -3.01
C TYR A 37 2.06 -31.75 -3.67
N LEU A 38 1.85 -31.69 -4.99
CA LEU A 38 1.73 -30.43 -5.73
C LEU A 38 0.49 -29.64 -5.31
N SER A 39 -0.65 -30.30 -5.13
CA SER A 39 -1.88 -29.69 -4.64
C SER A 39 -1.69 -29.09 -3.25
N ASN A 40 -1.10 -29.82 -2.30
CA ASN A 40 -0.83 -29.30 -0.95
C ASN A 40 0.14 -28.11 -0.99
N LYS A 41 1.21 -28.19 -1.80
CA LYS A 41 2.15 -27.07 -1.98
C LYS A 41 1.45 -25.83 -2.57
N LEU A 42 0.56 -26.01 -3.54
CA LEU A 42 -0.24 -24.94 -4.12
C LEU A 42 -1.21 -24.32 -3.09
N GLU A 43 -1.92 -25.14 -2.32
CA GLU A 43 -2.81 -24.67 -1.26
C GLU A 43 -2.07 -23.86 -0.19
N LYS A 44 -0.92 -24.37 0.27
CA LYS A 44 -0.07 -23.66 1.23
C LYS A 44 0.41 -22.31 0.68
N ASN A 45 0.86 -22.28 -0.57
CA ASN A 45 1.30 -21.04 -1.22
C ASN A 45 0.14 -20.05 -1.38
N LYS A 46 -1.04 -20.52 -1.78
CA LYS A 46 -2.25 -19.71 -1.88
C LYS A 46 -2.63 -19.09 -0.54
N HIS A 47 -2.58 -19.87 0.54
CA HIS A 47 -2.82 -19.37 1.89
C HIS A 47 -1.83 -18.26 2.26
N ILE A 48 -0.53 -18.48 2.06
CA ILE A 48 0.51 -17.48 2.36
C ILE A 48 0.28 -16.19 1.57
N SER A 49 -0.04 -16.29 0.28
CA SER A 49 -0.31 -15.15 -0.60
C SER A 49 -1.55 -14.36 -0.16
N ASN A 50 -2.64 -15.04 0.22
CA ASN A 50 -3.83 -14.40 0.78
C ASN A 50 -3.51 -13.65 2.08
N THR A 51 -2.79 -14.29 3.00
CA THR A 51 -2.40 -13.66 4.27
C THR A 51 -1.54 -12.42 4.04
N GLN A 52 -0.58 -12.49 3.11
CA GLN A 52 0.25 -11.33 2.76
C GLN A 52 -0.59 -10.19 2.18
N PHE A 53 -1.51 -10.51 1.27
CA PHE A 53 -2.42 -9.52 0.67
C PHE A 53 -3.27 -8.81 1.72
N ASP A 54 -3.86 -9.55 2.65
CA ASP A 54 -4.68 -8.98 3.73
C ASP A 54 -3.87 -8.04 4.64
N ILE A 55 -2.62 -8.43 4.96
CA ILE A 55 -1.69 -7.60 5.74
C ILE A 55 -1.35 -6.31 4.99
N GLU A 56 -0.96 -6.40 3.71
CA GLU A 56 -0.62 -5.21 2.92
C GLU A 56 -1.80 -4.25 2.78
N ILE A 57 -3.03 -4.76 2.56
CA ILE A 57 -4.24 -3.93 2.54
C ILE A 57 -4.43 -3.20 3.87
N ALA A 58 -4.29 -3.90 4.99
CA ALA A 58 -4.47 -3.31 6.31
C ALA A 58 -3.47 -2.17 6.53
N ILE A 59 -2.20 -2.37 6.17
CA ILE A 59 -1.15 -1.36 6.24
C ILE A 59 -1.49 -0.16 5.36
N TYR A 60 -1.81 -0.37 4.07
CA TYR A 60 -2.14 0.74 3.18
C TYR A 60 -3.38 1.51 3.64
N LYS A 61 -4.39 0.83 4.19
CA LYS A 61 -5.58 1.47 4.77
C LYS A 61 -5.21 2.39 5.93
N GLU A 62 -4.35 1.91 6.83
CA GLU A 62 -3.91 2.67 8.01
C GLU A 62 -3.10 3.91 7.61
N ILE A 63 -2.05 3.74 6.80
CA ILE A 63 -1.21 4.84 6.33
C ILE A 63 -2.04 5.85 5.54
N SER A 64 -2.93 5.39 4.66
CA SER A 64 -3.77 6.28 3.84
C SER A 64 -4.77 7.07 4.68
N SER A 65 -5.33 6.46 5.74
CA SER A 65 -6.23 7.14 6.66
C SER A 65 -5.51 8.25 7.42
N GLN A 66 -4.31 7.96 7.95
CA GLN A 66 -3.50 8.95 8.64
C GLN A 66 -2.98 10.04 7.69
N LEU A 67 -2.61 9.68 6.45
CA LEU A 67 -2.27 10.65 5.41
C LEU A 67 -3.43 11.61 5.15
N PHE A 68 -4.65 11.10 4.99
CA PHE A 68 -5.81 11.94 4.71
C PHE A 68 -6.09 12.92 5.87
N LYS A 69 -6.00 12.45 7.11
CA LYS A 69 -6.14 13.30 8.30
C LYS A 69 -5.07 14.40 8.33
N THR A 70 -3.82 14.02 8.15
CA THR A 70 -2.67 14.94 8.14
C THR A 70 -2.79 15.95 7.00
N TYR A 71 -3.19 15.49 5.81
CA TYR A 71 -3.47 16.35 4.67
C TYR A 71 -4.53 17.40 4.98
N LEU A 72 -5.63 17.05 5.65
CA LEU A 72 -6.67 18.02 6.02
C LEU A 72 -6.16 19.06 7.03
N ASP A 73 -5.35 18.65 8.00
CA ASP A 73 -4.77 19.56 8.98
C ASP A 73 -3.76 20.53 8.32
N VAL A 74 -2.95 20.04 7.38
CA VAL A 74 -2.01 20.87 6.59
C VAL A 74 -2.76 21.76 5.59
N TYR A 75 -3.82 21.26 4.96
CA TYR A 75 -4.68 22.03 4.07
C TYR A 75 -5.27 23.24 4.79
N ALA A 76 -5.62 23.11 6.07
CA ALA A 76 -6.15 24.21 6.87
C ALA A 76 -5.12 25.34 7.11
N LEU A 77 -3.82 25.09 6.95
CA LEU A 77 -2.78 26.11 7.00
C LEU A 77 -2.82 27.01 5.74
N TYR A 78 -3.04 26.40 4.58
CA TYR A 78 -3.07 27.09 3.28
C TYR A 78 -4.28 26.65 2.44
N PRO A 79 -5.50 27.02 2.86
CA PRO A 79 -6.73 26.53 2.24
C PRO A 79 -6.88 27.08 0.82
N GLN A 80 -7.39 26.25 -0.10
CA GLN A 80 -7.79 26.70 -1.42
C GLN A 80 -9.23 27.22 -1.38
N GLY A 81 -9.49 28.35 -2.02
CA GLY A 81 -10.83 28.96 -2.09
C GLY A 81 -11.07 30.01 -1.01
N ILE A 82 -12.30 30.13 -0.55
CA ILE A 82 -12.73 31.15 0.41
C ILE A 82 -12.47 30.63 1.83
N TYR A 83 -11.76 31.42 2.64
CA TYR A 83 -11.59 31.17 4.07
C TYR A 83 -11.83 32.45 4.84
N ASN A 84 -12.39 32.31 6.04
CA ASN A 84 -12.64 33.43 6.95
C ASN A 84 -11.54 33.46 8.01
N GLU A 85 -10.97 34.64 8.23
CA GLU A 85 -10.14 34.90 9.40
C GLU A 85 -10.89 35.82 10.35
N ASP A 86 -10.59 35.71 11.65
CA ASP A 86 -11.13 36.63 12.63
C ASP A 86 -10.58 38.05 12.37
N ASN A 87 -11.43 39.05 12.53
CA ASN A 87 -11.03 40.45 12.42
C ASN A 87 -10.16 40.86 13.62
N ASP A 88 -10.41 40.27 14.79
CA ASP A 88 -9.61 40.43 16.00
C ASP A 88 -8.24 39.77 15.83
N ILE A 89 -7.19 40.54 16.04
CA ILE A 89 -5.81 40.11 15.79
C ILE A 89 -5.37 39.00 16.75
N ASP A 90 -5.74 39.09 18.02
CA ASP A 90 -5.33 38.12 19.04
C ASP A 90 -6.05 36.79 18.82
N LYS A 91 -7.35 36.83 18.51
CA LYS A 91 -8.12 35.63 18.13
C LYS A 91 -7.56 34.99 16.85
N ARG A 92 -7.22 35.81 15.85
CA ARG A 92 -6.63 35.33 14.58
C ARG A 92 -5.30 34.63 14.82
N ILE A 93 -4.38 35.22 15.59
CA ILE A 93 -3.08 34.62 15.88
C ILE A 93 -3.23 33.34 16.72
N ASN A 94 -4.11 33.33 17.72
CA ASN A 94 -4.38 32.13 18.51
C ASN A 94 -4.96 30.99 17.65
N ASN A 95 -5.91 31.29 16.76
CA ASN A 95 -6.43 30.29 15.83
C ASN A 95 -5.34 29.73 14.91
N ARG A 96 -4.46 30.58 14.37
CA ARG A 96 -3.33 30.15 13.53
C ARG A 96 -2.34 29.26 14.31
N LYS A 97 -2.04 29.59 15.57
CA LYS A 97 -1.21 28.74 16.44
C LYS A 97 -1.83 27.36 16.67
N GLU A 98 -3.14 27.28 16.89
CA GLU A 98 -3.83 25.99 17.04
C GLU A 98 -3.82 25.17 15.75
N LEU A 99 -4.07 25.80 14.59
CA LEU A 99 -3.96 25.12 13.30
C LEU A 99 -2.55 24.55 13.07
N TYR A 100 -1.52 25.36 13.35
CA TYR A 100 -0.12 24.94 13.26
C TYR A 100 0.18 23.74 14.18
N ARG A 101 -0.21 23.83 15.45
CA ARG A 101 0.00 22.75 16.43
C ARG A 101 -0.70 21.46 15.99
N LYS A 102 -1.92 21.57 15.48
CA LYS A 102 -2.69 20.43 14.97
C LYS A 102 -1.98 19.75 13.80
N ALA A 103 -1.54 20.53 12.81
CA ALA A 103 -0.82 20.04 11.64
C ALA A 103 0.53 19.43 12.00
N ALA A 104 1.32 20.07 12.87
CA ALA A 104 2.61 19.54 13.31
C ALA A 104 2.44 18.20 14.06
N ASN A 105 1.44 18.09 14.94
CA ASN A 105 1.16 16.86 15.67
C ASN A 105 0.69 15.73 14.75
N SER A 106 -0.27 15.98 13.85
CA SER A 106 -0.73 14.93 12.93
C SER A 106 0.35 14.50 11.95
N PHE A 107 1.23 15.44 11.55
CA PHE A 107 2.40 15.16 10.73
C PHE A 107 3.41 14.25 11.43
N GLY A 108 3.74 14.51 12.71
CA GLY A 108 4.62 13.63 13.49
C GLY A 108 4.08 12.19 13.53
N VAL A 109 2.79 12.02 13.85
CA VAL A 109 2.13 10.71 13.85
C VAL A 109 2.21 10.03 12.47
N TYR A 110 2.02 10.79 11.40
CA TYR A 110 2.12 10.26 10.03
C TYR A 110 3.53 9.81 9.66
N GLN A 111 4.56 10.59 10.03
CA GLN A 111 5.95 10.22 9.78
C GLN A 111 6.34 8.92 10.49
N ASP A 112 5.98 8.80 11.77
CA ASP A 112 6.26 7.60 12.56
C ASP A 112 5.58 6.37 11.95
N LEU A 113 4.32 6.52 11.53
CA LEU A 113 3.54 5.44 10.92
C LEU A 113 4.10 4.96 9.57
N ILE A 114 4.53 5.87 8.70
CA ILE A 114 5.16 5.48 7.43
C ILE A 114 6.45 4.71 7.70
N ARG A 115 7.26 5.19 8.66
CA ARG A 115 8.55 4.57 9.00
C ARG A 115 8.38 3.21 9.65
N SER A 116 7.37 3.01 10.49
CA SER A 116 7.08 1.70 11.10
C SER A 116 6.71 0.64 10.07
N TYR A 117 6.15 1.06 8.92
CA TYR A 117 5.72 0.18 7.85
C TYR A 117 6.66 0.10 6.65
N GLU A 118 7.78 0.84 6.66
CA GLU A 118 8.78 0.85 5.58
C GLU A 118 9.21 -0.55 5.10
N PRO A 119 9.48 -1.54 5.98
CA PRO A 119 9.88 -2.89 5.54
C PRO A 119 8.77 -3.71 4.87
N PHE A 120 7.51 -3.29 5.01
CA PHE A 120 6.33 -4.11 4.68
C PHE A 120 5.54 -3.58 3.48
N ILE A 121 5.92 -2.44 2.93
CA ILE A 121 5.23 -1.82 1.80
C ILE A 121 6.10 -1.80 0.55
N ASN A 122 5.45 -1.69 -0.60
CA ASN A 122 6.16 -1.57 -1.87
C ASN A 122 7.01 -0.29 -1.89
N GLU A 123 8.29 -0.42 -2.25
CA GLU A 123 9.26 0.68 -2.29
C GLU A 123 8.76 1.89 -3.11
N LYS A 124 8.13 1.67 -4.26
CA LYS A 124 7.63 2.77 -5.10
C LYS A 124 6.49 3.53 -4.41
N ILE A 125 5.63 2.81 -3.70
CA ILE A 125 4.52 3.39 -2.93
C ILE A 125 5.07 4.10 -1.69
N PHE A 126 6.08 3.54 -1.01
CA PHE A 126 6.78 4.19 0.09
C PHE A 126 7.35 5.54 -0.33
N ILE A 127 8.07 5.58 -1.45
CA ILE A 127 8.63 6.82 -2.00
C ILE A 127 7.53 7.87 -2.20
N GLN A 128 6.41 7.49 -2.81
CA GLN A 128 5.27 8.39 -3.00
C GLN A 128 4.68 8.93 -1.68
N PHE A 129 4.54 8.09 -0.66
CA PHE A 129 4.14 8.54 0.68
C PHE A 129 5.14 9.55 1.26
N THR A 130 6.43 9.25 1.18
CA THR A 130 7.48 10.14 1.71
C THR A 130 7.59 11.45 0.94
N ASP A 131 7.38 11.44 -0.37
CA ASP A 131 7.35 12.65 -1.19
C ASP A 131 6.21 13.58 -0.76
N ILE A 132 5.02 13.03 -0.51
CA ILE A 132 3.90 13.81 0.01
C ILE A 132 4.22 14.35 1.41
N ALA A 133 4.83 13.53 2.27
CA ALA A 133 5.26 13.95 3.61
C ALA A 133 6.24 15.13 3.55
N ASN A 134 7.22 15.09 2.63
CA ASN A 134 8.19 16.18 2.46
C ASN A 134 7.51 17.49 2.02
N GLU A 135 6.55 17.43 1.11
CA GLU A 135 5.80 18.61 0.68
C GLU A 135 4.97 19.22 1.81
N MET A 136 4.30 18.38 2.61
CA MET A 136 3.55 18.81 3.78
C MET A 136 4.47 19.43 4.84
N LYS A 137 5.64 18.82 5.09
CA LYS A 137 6.66 19.34 6.01
C LYS A 137 7.05 20.77 5.63
N ASP A 138 7.34 21.02 4.36
CA ASP A 138 7.74 22.35 3.90
C ASP A 138 6.66 23.38 4.16
N GLN A 139 5.39 23.05 3.95
CA GLN A 139 4.27 23.94 4.29
C GLN A 139 4.18 24.20 5.79
N ILE A 140 4.29 23.15 6.62
CA ILE A 140 4.25 23.28 8.08
C ILE A 140 5.39 24.19 8.57
N VAL A 141 6.61 23.98 8.08
CA VAL A 141 7.80 24.76 8.49
C VAL A 141 7.67 26.22 8.08
N MET A 142 7.11 26.51 6.91
CA MET A 142 6.92 27.87 6.43
C MET A 142 5.81 28.63 7.16
N TYR A 143 4.82 27.93 7.72
CA TYR A 143 3.62 28.58 8.25
C TYR A 143 3.86 29.59 9.37
N PRO A 144 4.66 29.31 10.41
CA PRO A 144 4.96 30.27 11.45
C PRO A 144 5.57 31.58 10.90
N ASP A 145 6.42 31.46 9.88
CA ASP A 145 7.11 32.61 9.29
C ASP A 145 6.15 33.60 8.60
N TYR A 146 5.09 33.10 7.96
CA TYR A 146 4.16 33.97 7.22
C TYR A 146 2.92 34.36 8.02
N ARG A 147 2.58 33.61 9.09
CA ARG A 147 1.25 33.71 9.71
C ARG A 147 1.27 33.92 11.22
N ILE A 148 2.35 33.59 11.93
CA ILE A 148 2.38 33.60 13.41
C ILE A 148 3.38 34.61 13.97
N ARG A 149 4.58 34.76 13.37
CA ARG A 149 5.61 35.67 13.88
C ARG A 149 5.10 37.12 13.97
N GLU A 150 5.63 37.89 14.91
CA GLU A 150 5.19 39.26 15.20
C GLU A 150 5.39 40.21 14.00
N ASP A 151 6.48 40.04 13.26
CA ASP A 151 6.83 40.80 12.05
C ASP A 151 6.34 40.14 10.75
N ALA A 152 5.35 39.23 10.82
CA ALA A 152 4.87 38.44 9.68
C ALA A 152 4.46 39.32 8.49
N GLU A 153 3.82 40.46 8.74
CA GLU A 153 3.42 41.39 7.68
C GLU A 153 4.62 41.99 6.94
N SER A 154 5.67 42.35 7.68
CA SER A 154 6.90 42.86 7.06
C SER A 154 7.60 41.76 6.28
N PHE A 155 7.71 40.57 6.88
CA PHE A 155 8.30 39.41 6.23
C PHE A 155 7.55 39.01 4.94
N MET A 156 6.21 39.11 4.94
CA MET A 156 5.38 38.87 3.76
C MET A 156 5.59 39.90 2.66
N ARG A 157 5.89 41.17 2.99
CA ARG A 157 6.22 42.17 1.97
C ARG A 157 7.51 41.81 1.23
N ASP A 158 8.50 41.31 1.95
CA ASP A 158 9.82 40.96 1.39
C ASP A 158 9.83 39.58 0.70
N SER A 159 9.00 38.65 1.16
CA SER A 159 9.00 37.24 0.73
C SER A 159 7.64 36.72 0.23
N GLY A 160 6.71 37.58 -0.16
CA GLY A 160 5.32 37.22 -0.48
C GLY A 160 5.16 36.20 -1.62
N HIS A 161 6.13 36.11 -2.54
CA HIS A 161 6.15 35.09 -3.59
C HIS A 161 6.23 33.65 -3.02
N LYS A 162 6.91 33.46 -1.88
CA LYS A 162 7.00 32.16 -1.19
C LYS A 162 5.70 31.76 -0.50
N LEU A 163 4.90 32.74 -0.06
CA LEU A 163 3.55 32.48 0.45
C LEU A 163 2.64 31.97 -0.66
N ILE A 164 2.66 32.61 -1.85
CA ILE A 164 1.91 32.15 -3.03
C ILE A 164 2.35 30.72 -3.41
N TYR A 165 3.64 30.45 -3.37
CA TYR A 165 4.18 29.11 -3.61
C TYR A 165 3.65 28.08 -2.59
N SER A 166 3.50 28.47 -1.33
CA SER A 166 2.90 27.60 -0.30
C SER A 166 1.43 27.25 -0.62
N PHE A 167 0.63 28.20 -1.10
CA PHE A 167 -0.73 27.89 -1.58
C PHE A 167 -0.72 26.98 -2.81
N LYS A 168 0.22 27.18 -3.74
CA LYS A 168 0.34 26.31 -4.92
C LYS A 168 0.68 24.87 -4.53
N LYS A 169 1.57 24.69 -3.53
CA LYS A 169 1.93 23.38 -2.99
C LYS A 169 0.72 22.61 -2.48
N THR A 170 -0.27 23.25 -1.85
CA THR A 170 -1.50 22.56 -1.39
C THR A 170 -2.20 21.83 -2.54
N LYS A 171 -2.29 22.48 -3.71
CA LYS A 171 -2.89 21.87 -4.91
C LYS A 171 -2.05 20.72 -5.45
N GLU A 172 -0.73 20.87 -5.44
CA GLU A 172 0.21 19.83 -5.89
C GLU A 172 0.18 18.60 -4.97
N ILE A 173 0.10 18.79 -3.65
CA ILE A 173 -0.07 17.73 -2.66
C ILE A 173 -1.37 16.95 -2.92
N SER A 174 -2.47 17.65 -3.16
CA SER A 174 -3.76 17.00 -3.48
C SER A 174 -3.64 16.10 -4.71
N LYS A 175 -2.98 16.58 -5.78
CA LYS A 175 -2.73 15.78 -6.98
C LYS A 175 -1.84 14.57 -6.70
N LYS A 176 -0.72 14.75 -5.98
CA LYS A 176 0.18 13.65 -5.59
C LYS A 176 -0.55 12.58 -4.78
N ARG A 177 -1.42 12.98 -3.85
CA ARG A 177 -2.26 12.06 -3.08
C ARG A 177 -3.18 11.25 -3.99
N ASP A 178 -3.83 11.88 -4.96
CA ASP A 178 -4.71 11.18 -5.89
C ASP A 178 -3.94 10.18 -6.78
N ASP A 179 -2.72 10.53 -7.20
CA ASP A 179 -1.84 9.65 -7.97
C ASP A 179 -1.29 8.48 -7.13
N LEU A 180 -1.01 8.71 -5.85
CA LEU A 180 -0.70 7.67 -4.87
C LEU A 180 -1.87 6.69 -4.71
N MET A 181 -3.11 7.18 -4.57
CA MET A 181 -4.29 6.30 -4.44
C MET A 181 -4.44 5.40 -5.66
N LYS A 182 -4.17 5.91 -6.87
CA LYS A 182 -4.15 5.08 -8.10
C LYS A 182 -3.04 4.02 -8.05
N SER A 183 -1.86 4.40 -7.59
CA SER A 183 -0.70 3.49 -7.48
C SER A 183 -0.96 2.35 -6.50
N ILE A 184 -1.58 2.66 -5.33
CA ILE A 184 -1.99 1.65 -4.35
C ILE A 184 -3.02 0.70 -4.96
N ARG A 185 -4.09 1.21 -5.59
CA ARG A 185 -5.12 0.37 -6.22
C ARG A 185 -4.52 -0.59 -7.24
N LYS A 186 -3.66 -0.07 -8.12
CA LYS A 186 -2.98 -0.88 -9.13
C LYS A 186 -2.12 -1.98 -8.51
N HIS A 187 -1.34 -1.65 -7.48
CA HIS A 187 -0.51 -2.64 -6.78
C HIS A 187 -1.35 -3.74 -6.12
N LEU A 188 -2.47 -3.37 -5.49
CA LEU A 188 -3.39 -4.34 -4.89
C LEU A 188 -4.08 -5.22 -5.96
N GLU A 189 -4.45 -4.67 -7.12
CA GLU A 189 -4.98 -5.45 -8.24
C GLU A 189 -3.93 -6.45 -8.77
N ASP A 190 -2.68 -6.01 -8.93
CA ASP A 190 -1.56 -6.85 -9.36
C ASP A 190 -1.28 -7.98 -8.36
N LEU A 191 -1.35 -7.71 -7.05
CA LEU A 191 -1.21 -8.73 -6.01
C LEU A 191 -2.36 -9.73 -6.03
N LYS A 192 -3.59 -9.26 -6.19
CA LYS A 192 -4.77 -10.12 -6.28
C LYS A 192 -4.68 -11.08 -7.46
N SER A 193 -4.26 -10.60 -8.63
CA SER A 193 -4.14 -11.43 -9.84
C SER A 193 -3.07 -12.52 -9.73
N LYS A 194 -2.02 -12.32 -8.92
CA LYS A 194 -0.99 -13.34 -8.64
C LYS A 194 -1.42 -14.39 -7.62
N THR A 195 -2.52 -14.13 -6.91
CA THR A 195 -3.03 -14.99 -5.84
C THR A 195 -4.15 -15.94 -6.32
N ILE A 196 -4.74 -15.66 -7.48
CA ILE A 196 -5.72 -16.50 -8.19
C ILE A 196 -4.99 -17.47 -9.10
#